data_AF-A0A6G3XSY9-F1
#
_entry.id   AF-A0A6G3XSY9-F1
#
_cell.length_a   1.000
_cell.length_b   1.000
_cell.length_c   1.000
_cell.angle_alpha   90.00
_cell.angle_beta   90.00
_cell.angle_gamma   90.00
#
_symmetry.space_group_name_H-M   'P 1'
#
loop_
_entity.id
_entity.type
_entity.pdbx_description
1 polymer ?
#
loop_
_entity_poly.entity_id
_entity_poly.type
_entity_poly.pdbx_seq_one_letter_code
_entity_poly.pdbx_strand_id
1 'polypeptide(L)'
;IDALRLARVAGLGDKPHAWNLQLSLLGFLESTWREPDEGLWEIRGARRHFVHSKVMAWVAADRAVRSLEEDSELPGDADRWRAMRDAVHAEVCEKGYDPERNTFTQSYGSRELDASTLLIVRTGFLPPDDPRVIGTVDAVREELGSDGLVRRYSTQGASVDGLPGDEGAFLACSFWLVDALQRIGRPDEARELFEHLLELRNDVGLLAEEYGVAAERQLGNFPQAFSHIGLVNSAVDLAGEDPAG
;
A
#
# COMPACT_ATOMS: atom_id res chain seq x y z
N ILE A 1 -5.00 -11.26 6.06
CA ILE A 1 -6.37 -11.01 6.56
C ILE A 1 -7.23 -10.40 5.47
N ASP A 2 -6.79 -9.31 4.84
CA ASP A 2 -7.52 -8.65 3.74
C ASP A 2 -7.86 -9.60 2.57
N ALA A 3 -6.86 -10.29 2.02
CA ALA A 3 -7.10 -11.30 0.97
C ALA A 3 -8.08 -12.42 1.36
N LEU A 4 -8.11 -12.82 2.63
CA LEU A 4 -9.06 -13.83 3.12
C LEU A 4 -10.50 -13.28 3.18
N ARG A 5 -10.66 -12.00 3.52
CA ARG A 5 -11.96 -11.31 3.43
C ARG A 5 -12.39 -11.18 1.98
N LEU A 6 -11.52 -10.73 1.07
CA LEU A 6 -11.83 -10.59 -0.35
C LEU A 6 -12.26 -11.94 -0.95
N ALA A 7 -11.56 -13.03 -0.60
CA ALA A 7 -11.95 -14.37 -1.01
C ALA A 7 -13.38 -14.75 -0.54
N ARG A 8 -13.72 -14.46 0.72
CA ARG A 8 -15.06 -14.68 1.28
C ARG A 8 -16.12 -13.88 0.52
N VAL A 9 -15.89 -12.58 0.33
CA VAL A 9 -16.83 -11.67 -0.36
C VAL A 9 -17.02 -12.09 -1.82
N ALA A 10 -15.97 -12.60 -2.47
CA ALA A 10 -16.03 -13.16 -3.83
C ALA A 10 -16.71 -14.54 -3.91
N GLY A 11 -17.21 -15.09 -2.80
CA GLY A 11 -17.88 -16.39 -2.76
C GLY A 11 -16.94 -17.59 -2.84
N LEU A 12 -15.63 -17.41 -2.66
CA LEU A 12 -14.71 -18.54 -2.46
C LEU A 12 -15.02 -19.16 -1.10
N GLY A 13 -15.38 -20.45 -1.11
CA GLY A 13 -15.98 -21.12 0.04
C GLY A 13 -15.27 -20.89 1.37
N ASP A 14 -16.03 -20.40 2.36
CA ASP A 14 -15.54 -20.19 3.71
C ASP A 14 -15.23 -21.52 4.38
N LYS A 15 -13.94 -21.77 4.63
CA LYS A 15 -13.52 -22.87 5.49
C LYS A 15 -13.44 -22.33 6.92
N PRO A 16 -14.07 -22.96 7.92
CA PRO A 16 -14.00 -22.52 9.33
C PRO A 16 -12.56 -22.29 9.84
N HIS A 17 -11.59 -23.06 9.33
CA HIS A 17 -10.17 -22.89 9.65
C HIS A 17 -9.58 -21.55 9.18
N ALA A 18 -10.09 -20.97 8.09
CA ALA A 18 -9.62 -19.67 7.58
C ALA A 18 -9.97 -18.53 8.53
N TRP A 19 -11.18 -18.56 9.09
CA TRP A 19 -11.60 -17.56 10.08
C TRP A 19 -10.81 -17.68 11.40
N ASN A 20 -10.61 -18.90 11.90
CA ASN A 20 -9.78 -19.12 13.11
C ASN A 20 -8.32 -18.64 12.92
N LEU A 21 -7.78 -18.79 11.71
CA LEU A 21 -6.48 -18.23 11.36
C LEU A 21 -6.51 -16.68 11.38
N GLN A 22 -7.54 -16.05 10.81
CA GLN A 22 -7.72 -14.59 10.88
C GLN A 22 -7.76 -14.09 12.34
N LEU A 23 -8.51 -14.75 13.21
CA LEU A 23 -8.58 -14.41 14.64
C LEU A 23 -7.24 -14.56 15.36
N SER A 24 -6.47 -15.60 15.04
CA SER A 24 -5.15 -15.82 15.62
C SER A 24 -4.15 -14.74 15.19
N LEU A 25 -4.18 -14.36 13.90
CA LEU A 25 -3.36 -13.26 13.39
C LEU A 25 -3.77 -11.91 13.99
N LEU A 26 -5.07 -11.66 14.18
CA LEU A 26 -5.57 -10.46 14.87
C LEU A 26 -5.13 -10.39 16.32
N GLY A 27 -5.21 -11.51 17.06
CA GLY A 27 -4.74 -11.57 18.44
C GLY A 27 -3.24 -11.27 18.56
N PHE A 28 -2.44 -11.78 17.63
CA PHE A 28 -1.02 -11.42 17.55
C PHE A 28 -0.84 -9.93 17.24
N LEU A 29 -1.51 -9.40 16.21
CA LEU A 29 -1.42 -7.99 15.83
C LEU A 29 -1.83 -7.05 16.97
N GLU A 30 -2.93 -7.33 17.68
CA GLU A 30 -3.37 -6.53 18.81
C GLU A 30 -2.28 -6.41 19.90
N SER A 31 -1.53 -7.50 20.13
CA SER A 31 -0.46 -7.53 21.13
C SER A 31 0.81 -6.77 20.74
N THR A 32 1.08 -6.62 19.43
CA THR A 32 2.40 -6.15 18.93
C THR A 32 2.33 -4.91 18.04
N TRP A 33 1.16 -4.46 17.57
CA TRP A 33 1.09 -3.39 16.57
C TRP A 33 1.74 -2.07 17.01
N ARG A 34 1.87 -1.83 18.31
CA ARG A 34 2.55 -0.65 18.88
C ARG A 34 4.08 -0.78 18.93
N GLU A 35 4.64 -1.94 18.59
CA GLU A 35 6.09 -2.12 18.50
C GLU A 35 6.62 -1.57 17.16
N PRO A 36 7.87 -1.12 17.10
CA PRO A 36 8.51 -0.78 15.82
C PRO A 36 8.77 -2.06 15.00
N ASP A 37 8.91 -1.96 13.69
CA ASP A 37 9.15 -3.08 12.76
C ASP A 37 10.12 -2.67 11.65
N GLU A 38 10.32 -3.55 10.67
CA GLU A 38 11.25 -3.42 9.54
C GLU A 38 10.57 -2.87 8.28
N GLY A 39 9.26 -2.59 8.32
CA GLY A 39 8.49 -2.06 7.22
C GLY A 39 8.28 -3.06 6.07
N LEU A 40 7.57 -2.61 5.03
CA LEU A 40 7.30 -3.40 3.82
C LEU A 40 8.58 -3.79 3.08
N TRP A 41 9.58 -2.90 3.12
CA TRP A 41 10.82 -3.02 2.36
C TRP A 41 11.93 -3.79 3.09
N GLU A 42 11.62 -4.39 4.25
CA GLU A 42 12.58 -5.13 5.08
C GLU A 42 13.86 -4.33 5.34
N ILE A 43 13.68 -3.07 5.77
CA ILE A 43 14.75 -2.10 5.92
C ILE A 43 15.79 -2.63 6.92
N ARG A 44 17.04 -2.75 6.47
CA ARG A 44 18.17 -3.33 7.24
C ARG A 44 18.78 -2.38 8.28
N GLY A 45 17.95 -1.47 8.81
CA GLY A 45 18.31 -0.45 9.77
C GLY A 45 17.67 -0.69 11.15
N ALA A 46 17.63 0.37 11.97
CA ALA A 46 16.89 0.33 13.22
C ALA A 46 15.38 0.16 12.94
N ARG A 47 14.70 -0.67 13.73
CA ARG A 47 13.24 -0.82 13.69
C ARG A 47 12.56 0.53 13.92
N ARG A 48 11.50 0.83 13.17
CA ARG A 48 10.73 2.09 13.25
C ARG A 48 9.24 1.83 13.26
N HIS A 49 8.45 2.83 13.64
CA HIS A 49 6.99 2.79 13.44
C HIS A 49 6.67 3.21 12.01
N PHE A 50 6.80 2.29 11.05
CA PHE A 50 6.48 2.55 9.65
C PHE A 50 4.97 2.75 9.46
N VAL A 51 4.59 3.82 8.76
CA VAL A 51 3.17 4.20 8.57
C VAL A 51 2.41 3.08 7.88
N HIS A 52 2.96 2.51 6.81
CA HIS A 52 2.34 1.39 6.11
C HIS A 52 2.08 0.19 7.03
N SER A 53 3.04 -0.19 7.89
CA SER A 53 2.85 -1.31 8.82
C SER A 53 1.68 -1.07 9.78
N LYS A 54 1.52 0.16 10.27
CA LYS A 54 0.41 0.55 11.15
C LYS A 54 -0.92 0.60 10.38
N VAL A 55 -0.93 1.13 9.17
CA VAL A 55 -2.10 1.08 8.28
C VAL A 55 -2.53 -0.37 8.03
N MET A 56 -1.61 -1.30 7.81
CA MET A 56 -1.96 -2.71 7.61
C MET A 56 -2.49 -3.39 8.88
N ALA A 57 -2.07 -2.96 10.08
CA ALA A 57 -2.69 -3.37 11.33
C ALA A 57 -4.14 -2.84 11.46
N TRP A 58 -4.38 -1.60 11.01
CA TRP A 58 -5.73 -1.06 10.89
C TRP A 58 -6.59 -1.87 9.91
N VAL A 59 -6.06 -2.19 8.72
CA VAL A 59 -6.78 -2.98 7.70
C VAL A 59 -7.20 -4.33 8.26
N ALA A 60 -6.32 -5.00 9.01
CA ALA A 60 -6.64 -6.25 9.66
C ALA A 60 -7.86 -6.10 10.60
N ALA A 61 -7.83 -5.10 11.48
CA ALA A 61 -8.91 -4.85 12.43
C ALA A 61 -10.22 -4.44 11.72
N ASP A 62 -10.16 -3.55 10.73
CA ASP A 62 -11.31 -3.14 9.92
C ASP A 62 -11.95 -4.33 9.19
N ARG A 63 -11.15 -5.20 8.57
CA ARG A 63 -11.66 -6.38 7.88
C ARG A 63 -12.32 -7.37 8.85
N ALA A 64 -11.83 -7.46 10.08
CA ALA A 64 -12.43 -8.27 11.14
C ALA A 64 -13.79 -7.72 11.55
N VAL A 65 -13.87 -6.42 11.83
CA VAL A 65 -15.11 -5.72 12.22
C VAL A 65 -16.17 -5.91 11.14
N ARG A 66 -15.85 -5.56 9.88
CA ARG A 66 -16.80 -5.70 8.78
C ARG A 66 -17.27 -7.14 8.59
N SER A 67 -16.37 -8.12 8.71
CA SER A 67 -16.76 -9.54 8.59
C SER A 67 -17.74 -9.97 9.68
N LEU A 68 -17.53 -9.53 10.93
CA LEU A 68 -18.43 -9.84 12.06
C LEU A 68 -19.77 -9.09 12.00
N GLU A 69 -19.79 -7.92 11.36
CA GLU A 69 -21.01 -7.14 11.12
C GLU A 69 -21.84 -7.72 9.97
N GLU A 70 -21.19 -8.24 8.94
CA GLU A 70 -21.81 -8.85 7.76
C GLU A 70 -22.33 -10.28 8.05
N ASP A 71 -21.66 -11.02 8.94
CA ASP A 71 -22.02 -12.39 9.31
C ASP A 71 -21.99 -12.59 10.83
N SER A 72 -23.18 -12.67 11.43
CA SER A 72 -23.35 -12.85 12.87
C SER A 72 -23.09 -14.28 13.36
N GLU A 73 -22.90 -15.25 12.46
CA GLU A 73 -22.53 -16.62 12.82
C GLU A 73 -21.00 -16.76 13.06
N LEU A 74 -20.21 -15.80 12.60
CA LEU A 74 -18.76 -15.80 12.82
C LEU A 74 -18.43 -15.56 14.30
N PRO A 75 -17.62 -16.43 14.93
CA PRO A 75 -17.20 -16.21 16.31
C PRO A 75 -16.21 -15.04 16.39
N GLY A 76 -16.39 -14.13 17.33
CA GLY A 76 -15.44 -13.04 17.54
C GLY A 76 -16.00 -11.92 18.40
N ASP A 77 -15.15 -10.95 18.72
CA ASP A 77 -15.50 -9.78 19.50
C ASP A 77 -15.34 -8.53 18.62
N ALA A 78 -16.46 -8.10 18.03
CA ALA A 78 -16.47 -6.95 17.13
C ALA A 78 -16.08 -5.66 17.86
N ASP A 79 -16.47 -5.49 19.11
CA ASP A 79 -16.17 -4.28 19.90
C ASP A 79 -14.67 -4.19 20.22
N ARG A 80 -14.04 -5.32 20.55
CA ARG A 80 -12.57 -5.40 20.70
C ARG A 80 -11.84 -4.95 19.44
N TRP A 81 -12.26 -5.45 18.28
CA TRP A 81 -11.61 -5.10 17.01
C TRP A 81 -11.93 -3.67 16.57
N ARG A 82 -13.12 -3.13 16.87
CA ARG A 82 -13.42 -1.70 16.68
C ARG A 82 -12.49 -0.83 17.52
N ALA A 83 -12.30 -1.16 18.79
CA ALA A 83 -11.41 -0.42 19.67
C ALA A 83 -9.95 -0.42 19.15
N MET A 84 -9.46 -1.57 18.67
CA MET A 84 -8.13 -1.63 18.03
C MET A 84 -8.08 -0.79 16.76
N ARG A 85 -9.05 -0.96 15.84
CA ARG A 85 -9.13 -0.20 14.58
C ARG A 85 -9.08 1.31 14.85
N ASP A 86 -9.94 1.79 15.73
CA ASP A 86 -10.08 3.22 16.00
C ASP A 86 -8.82 3.79 16.68
N ALA A 87 -8.18 3.01 17.57
CA ALA A 87 -6.91 3.38 18.18
C ALA A 87 -5.75 3.47 17.18
N VAL A 88 -5.63 2.51 16.25
CA VAL A 88 -4.59 2.53 15.21
C VAL A 88 -4.83 3.71 14.27
N HIS A 89 -6.08 3.93 13.84
CA HIS A 89 -6.43 5.04 12.94
C HIS A 89 -6.05 6.40 13.54
N ALA A 90 -6.44 6.64 14.80
CA ALA A 90 -6.12 7.88 15.50
C ALA A 90 -4.61 8.08 15.62
N GLU A 91 -3.87 7.05 16.00
CA GLU A 91 -2.42 7.15 16.17
C GLU A 91 -1.69 7.41 14.84
N VAL A 92 -2.07 6.73 13.76
CA VAL A 92 -1.47 6.95 12.44
C VAL A 92 -1.75 8.36 11.94
N CYS A 93 -2.98 8.86 12.10
CA CYS A 93 -3.33 10.22 11.71
C CYS A 93 -2.59 11.29 12.52
N GLU A 94 -2.29 11.01 13.79
CA GLU A 94 -1.58 11.94 14.67
C GLU A 94 -0.07 11.91 14.43
N LYS A 95 0.54 10.72 14.31
CA LYS A 95 2.00 10.54 14.35
C LYS A 95 2.63 10.27 12.98
N GLY A 96 1.85 9.79 12.01
CA GLY A 96 2.32 9.42 10.68
C GLY A 96 2.10 10.48 9.61
N TYR A 97 1.42 11.58 9.94
CA TYR A 97 1.07 12.64 9.01
C TYR A 97 1.87 13.91 9.30
N ASP A 98 2.47 14.50 8.27
CA ASP A 98 3.14 15.81 8.33
C ASP A 98 2.15 16.90 7.85
N PRO A 99 1.56 17.69 8.77
CA PRO A 99 0.60 18.73 8.40
C PRO A 99 1.24 19.94 7.70
N GLU A 100 2.56 20.15 7.84
CA GLU A 100 3.25 21.25 7.15
C GLU A 100 3.43 20.92 5.66
N ARG A 101 3.71 19.64 5.36
CA ARG A 101 3.91 19.14 4.00
C ARG A 101 2.67 18.52 3.37
N ASN A 102 1.59 18.40 4.14
CA ASN A 102 0.33 17.80 3.70
C ASN A 102 0.49 16.36 3.19
N THR A 103 1.27 15.51 3.87
CA THR A 103 1.58 14.16 3.40
C THR A 103 1.82 13.17 4.53
N PHE A 104 1.46 11.90 4.33
CA PHE A 104 1.92 10.80 5.19
C PHE A 104 3.39 10.48 4.91
N THR A 105 4.17 10.31 5.97
CA THR A 105 5.61 10.06 5.88
C THR A 105 5.92 8.57 6.04
N GLN A 106 7.17 8.18 5.80
CA GLN A 106 7.61 6.78 5.86
C GLN A 106 7.38 6.14 7.23
N SER A 107 7.70 6.87 8.30
CA SER A 107 7.62 6.40 9.68
C SER A 107 7.36 7.54 10.63
N TYR A 108 6.80 7.26 11.81
CA TYR A 108 6.49 8.30 12.80
C TYR A 108 7.68 9.18 13.12
N GLY A 109 7.47 10.50 13.09
CA GLY A 109 8.49 11.52 13.33
C GLY A 109 9.53 11.70 12.22
N SER A 110 9.41 10.98 11.10
CA SER A 110 10.26 11.17 9.91
C SER A 110 9.65 12.21 8.97
N ARG A 111 10.51 12.87 8.16
CA ARG A 111 10.10 13.64 6.98
C ARG A 111 10.33 12.87 5.67
N GLU A 112 10.91 11.68 5.71
CA GLU A 112 11.11 10.90 4.47
C GLU A 112 9.77 10.41 3.92
N LEU A 113 9.65 10.36 2.59
CA LEU A 113 8.48 9.81 1.92
C LEU A 113 8.67 8.33 1.61
N ASP A 114 7.56 7.63 1.45
CA ASP A 114 7.53 6.23 1.05
C ASP A 114 6.32 5.98 0.14
N ALA A 115 6.53 5.35 -1.01
CA ALA A 115 5.47 5.09 -1.99
C ALA A 115 4.40 4.13 -1.45
N SER A 116 4.69 3.35 -0.39
CA SER A 116 3.69 2.51 0.27
C SER A 116 2.54 3.31 0.91
N THR A 117 2.69 4.62 1.13
CA THR A 117 1.59 5.48 1.60
C THR A 117 0.51 5.69 0.55
N LEU A 118 0.79 5.44 -0.74
CA LEU A 118 -0.23 5.40 -1.80
C LEU A 118 -1.29 4.32 -1.54
N LEU A 119 -0.97 3.28 -0.77
CA LEU A 119 -1.92 2.22 -0.41
C LEU A 119 -2.97 2.67 0.61
N ILE A 120 -2.84 3.86 1.22
CA ILE A 120 -3.83 4.42 2.15
C ILE A 120 -5.21 4.53 1.50
N VAL A 121 -5.28 5.05 0.27
CA VAL A 121 -6.56 5.20 -0.43
C VAL A 121 -7.10 3.85 -0.90
N ARG A 122 -6.22 2.97 -1.39
CA ARG A 122 -6.60 1.63 -1.87
C ARG A 122 -7.16 0.74 -0.75
N THR A 123 -6.62 0.88 0.46
CA THR A 123 -7.08 0.08 1.60
C THR A 123 -8.37 0.62 2.24
N GLY A 124 -8.76 1.85 1.89
CA GLY A 124 -9.86 2.56 2.52
C GLY A 124 -9.52 3.08 3.92
N PHE A 125 -8.23 3.25 4.24
CA PHE A 125 -7.79 3.80 5.53
C PHE A 125 -8.29 5.24 5.71
N LEU A 126 -8.31 6.01 4.62
CA LEU A 126 -8.97 7.31 4.53
C LEU A 126 -9.81 7.40 3.25
N PRO A 127 -10.87 8.22 3.23
CA PRO A 127 -11.65 8.49 2.03
C PRO A 127 -10.80 9.06 0.88
N PRO A 128 -11.12 8.76 -0.39
CA PRO A 128 -10.34 9.26 -1.53
C PRO A 128 -10.36 10.80 -1.69
N ASP A 129 -11.38 11.47 -1.18
CA ASP A 129 -11.52 12.93 -1.18
C ASP A 129 -10.91 13.61 0.06
N ASP A 130 -10.29 12.85 0.97
CA ASP A 130 -9.58 13.40 2.13
C ASP A 130 -8.36 14.23 1.65
N PRO A 131 -8.21 15.50 2.07
CA PRO A 131 -7.09 16.35 1.65
C PRO A 131 -5.71 15.75 1.95
N ARG A 132 -5.60 14.92 2.99
CA ARG A 132 -4.35 14.25 3.38
C ARG A 132 -3.99 13.13 2.40
N VAL A 133 -4.99 12.46 1.83
CA VAL A 133 -4.80 11.45 0.78
C VAL A 133 -4.31 12.11 -0.48
N ILE A 134 -5.03 13.16 -0.94
CA ILE A 134 -4.67 13.90 -2.15
C ILE A 134 -3.25 14.47 -2.03
N GLY A 135 -2.94 15.12 -0.90
CA GLY A 135 -1.60 15.67 -0.65
C GLY A 135 -0.50 14.60 -0.60
N THR A 136 -0.80 13.40 -0.09
CA THR A 136 0.16 12.28 -0.11
C THR A 136 0.44 11.80 -1.52
N VAL A 137 -0.60 11.68 -2.37
CA VAL A 137 -0.44 11.29 -3.78
C VAL A 137 0.40 12.32 -4.53
N ASP A 138 0.11 13.61 -4.34
CA ASP A 138 0.85 14.69 -4.99
C ASP A 138 2.31 14.73 -4.53
N ALA A 139 2.58 14.63 -3.22
CA ALA A 139 3.94 14.63 -2.68
C ALA A 139 4.76 13.42 -3.18
N VAL A 140 4.18 12.22 -3.19
CA VAL A 140 4.86 11.02 -3.71
C VAL A 140 5.16 11.17 -5.20
N ARG A 141 4.21 11.66 -5.99
CA ARG A 141 4.42 11.87 -7.43
C ARG A 141 5.51 12.90 -7.71
N GLU A 142 5.55 14.00 -6.97
CA GLU A 142 6.50 15.09 -7.18
C GLU A 142 7.92 14.70 -6.73
N GLU A 143 8.06 14.09 -5.55
CA GLU A 143 9.37 13.91 -4.91
C GLU A 143 9.97 12.51 -5.12
N LEU A 144 9.12 11.48 -5.28
CA LEU A 144 9.56 10.11 -5.59
C LEU A 144 9.44 9.76 -7.07
N GLY A 145 8.74 10.59 -7.86
CA GLY A 145 8.53 10.39 -9.29
C GLY A 145 9.65 10.95 -10.18
N SER A 146 9.85 10.32 -11.33
CA SER A 146 10.63 10.83 -12.48
C SER A 146 10.05 10.20 -13.74
N ASP A 147 9.59 11.01 -14.70
CA ASP A 147 8.96 10.53 -15.95
C ASP A 147 7.84 9.50 -15.71
N GLY A 148 6.98 9.75 -14.71
CA GLY A 148 5.88 8.85 -14.33
C GLY A 148 6.31 7.63 -13.51
N LEU A 149 7.60 7.37 -13.37
CA LEU A 149 8.14 6.24 -12.64
C LEU A 149 8.48 6.60 -11.19
N VAL A 150 8.10 5.75 -10.23
CA VAL A 150 8.13 6.05 -8.79
C VAL A 150 9.17 5.19 -8.06
N ARG A 151 10.04 5.81 -7.27
CA ARG A 151 10.97 5.11 -6.35
C ARG A 151 10.24 4.63 -5.09
N ARG A 152 10.79 3.62 -4.39
CA ARG A 152 10.20 3.10 -3.14
C ARG A 152 10.10 4.15 -2.03
N TYR A 153 11.16 4.91 -1.81
CA TYR A 153 11.23 5.93 -0.76
C TYR A 153 12.28 7.00 -1.07
N SER A 154 12.29 8.06 -0.28
CA SER A 154 13.30 9.11 -0.36
C SER A 154 14.69 8.52 -0.13
N THR A 155 15.58 8.68 -1.10
CA THR A 155 16.99 8.21 -1.03
C THR A 155 17.98 9.34 -0.74
N GLN A 156 17.50 10.60 -0.71
CA GLN A 156 18.35 11.76 -0.42
C GLN A 156 18.61 11.89 1.08
N GLY A 157 19.62 11.18 1.58
CA GLY A 157 20.02 11.20 2.99
C GLY A 157 20.88 10.01 3.41
N ALA A 158 21.00 9.76 4.71
CA ALA A 158 21.57 8.51 5.20
C ALA A 158 20.63 7.37 4.81
N SER A 159 21.00 6.60 3.77
CA SER A 159 20.17 5.50 3.25
C SER A 159 19.76 4.59 4.42
N VAL A 160 18.45 4.46 4.63
CA VAL A 160 17.92 3.67 5.75
C VAL A 160 18.08 2.17 5.47
N ASP A 161 18.22 1.80 4.19
CA ASP A 161 18.37 0.43 3.70
C ASP A 161 19.82 -0.08 3.68
N GLY A 162 20.81 0.79 3.86
CA GLY A 162 22.23 0.45 3.84
C GLY A 162 22.74 -0.04 2.47
N LEU A 163 22.03 0.23 1.37
CA LEU A 163 22.44 -0.17 0.02
C LEU A 163 23.21 0.96 -0.71
N PRO A 164 24.34 0.65 -1.38
CA PRO A 164 25.05 1.63 -2.19
C PRO A 164 24.42 1.79 -3.58
N GLY A 165 24.27 3.03 -4.05
CA GLY A 165 23.86 3.38 -5.43
C GLY A 165 22.53 4.11 -5.51
N ASP A 166 22.18 4.53 -6.73
CA ASP A 166 20.86 5.07 -7.06
C ASP A 166 19.96 3.90 -7.47
N GLU A 167 18.89 3.67 -6.71
CA GLU A 167 17.88 2.65 -7.01
C GLU A 167 17.14 2.96 -8.31
N GLY A 168 16.75 1.93 -9.08
CA GLY A 168 15.80 2.09 -10.17
C GLY A 168 14.43 2.52 -9.66
N ALA A 169 13.55 2.93 -10.58
CA ALA A 169 12.17 3.15 -10.21
C ALA A 169 11.45 1.80 -10.04
N PHE A 170 10.64 1.67 -9.00
CA PHE A 170 9.98 0.42 -8.65
C PHE A 170 8.64 0.33 -9.38
N LEU A 171 8.50 -0.64 -10.29
CA LEU A 171 7.35 -0.68 -11.19
C LEU A 171 6.03 -0.88 -10.44
N ALA A 172 6.02 -1.67 -9.36
CA ALA A 172 4.83 -1.82 -8.52
C ALA A 172 4.38 -0.50 -7.89
N CYS A 173 5.31 0.36 -7.44
CA CYS A 173 4.98 1.68 -6.88
C CYS A 173 4.40 2.62 -7.93
N SER A 174 4.85 2.49 -9.18
CA SER A 174 4.32 3.27 -10.31
C SER A 174 2.88 2.86 -10.63
N PHE A 175 2.55 1.56 -10.56
CA PHE A 175 1.16 1.09 -10.65
C PHE A 175 0.31 1.51 -9.43
N TRP A 176 0.87 1.55 -8.22
CA TRP A 176 0.13 2.10 -7.07
C TRP A 176 -0.22 3.57 -7.25
N LEU A 177 0.62 4.34 -7.96
CA LEU A 177 0.30 5.72 -8.31
C LEU A 177 -0.86 5.80 -9.31
N VAL A 178 -0.91 4.89 -10.30
CA VAL A 178 -2.08 4.76 -11.19
C VAL A 178 -3.35 4.50 -10.38
N ASP A 179 -3.34 3.51 -9.50
CA ASP A 179 -4.48 3.15 -8.65
C ASP A 179 -4.92 4.36 -7.79
N ALA A 180 -3.96 5.07 -7.21
CA ALA A 180 -4.23 6.22 -6.36
C ALA A 180 -4.83 7.40 -7.14
N LEU A 181 -4.28 7.73 -8.32
CA LEU A 181 -4.80 8.78 -9.21
C LEU A 181 -6.24 8.48 -9.64
N GLN A 182 -6.53 7.23 -10.02
CA GLN A 182 -7.87 6.79 -10.36
C GLN A 182 -8.84 7.02 -9.19
N ARG A 183 -8.46 6.62 -7.98
CA ARG A 183 -9.31 6.72 -6.78
C ARG A 183 -9.55 8.15 -6.32
N ILE A 184 -8.56 9.06 -6.44
CA ILE A 184 -8.72 10.47 -6.09
C ILE A 184 -9.42 11.30 -7.19
N GLY A 185 -10.03 10.65 -8.18
CA GLY A 185 -10.82 11.31 -9.21
C GLY A 185 -9.99 11.93 -10.34
N ARG A 186 -8.80 11.42 -10.62
CA ARG A 186 -7.91 11.84 -11.72
C ARG A 186 -7.71 10.74 -12.77
N PRO A 187 -8.80 10.24 -13.41
CA PRO A 187 -8.76 9.06 -14.26
C PRO A 187 -7.95 9.25 -15.55
N ASP A 188 -7.89 10.47 -16.08
CA ASP A 188 -7.14 10.75 -17.30
C ASP A 188 -5.63 10.63 -17.07
N GLU A 189 -5.15 11.17 -15.94
CA GLU A 189 -3.74 11.04 -15.53
C GLU A 189 -3.38 9.60 -15.15
N ALA A 190 -4.30 8.88 -14.52
CA ALA A 190 -4.14 7.46 -14.24
C ALA A 190 -3.98 6.64 -15.53
N ARG A 191 -4.81 6.91 -16.54
CA ARG A 191 -4.75 6.22 -17.84
C ARG A 191 -3.48 6.54 -18.61
N GLU A 192 -3.08 7.81 -18.67
CA GLU A 192 -1.84 8.24 -19.32
C GLU A 192 -0.62 7.52 -18.70
N LEU A 193 -0.54 7.51 -17.37
CA LEU A 193 0.53 6.81 -16.67
C LEU A 193 0.48 5.30 -16.91
N PHE A 194 -0.70 4.68 -16.88
CA PHE A 194 -0.85 3.25 -17.14
C PHE A 194 -0.37 2.87 -18.54
N GLU A 195 -0.78 3.63 -19.56
CA GLU A 195 -0.35 3.42 -20.95
C GLU A 195 1.16 3.55 -21.10
N HIS A 196 1.78 4.53 -20.44
CA HIS A 196 3.24 4.67 -20.41
C HIS A 196 3.92 3.44 -19.78
N LEU A 197 3.43 2.95 -18.64
CA LEU A 197 3.99 1.75 -17.99
C LEU A 197 3.86 0.48 -18.87
N LEU A 198 2.83 0.41 -19.70
CA LEU A 198 2.65 -0.68 -20.66
C LEU A 198 3.69 -0.69 -21.78
N GLU A 199 4.32 0.44 -22.09
CA GLU A 199 5.40 0.54 -23.10
C GLU A 199 6.71 -0.08 -22.59
N LEU A 200 6.89 -0.22 -21.27
CA LEU A 200 8.11 -0.76 -20.66
C LEU A 200 8.22 -2.28 -20.75
N ARG A 201 7.14 -2.97 -21.12
CA ARG A 201 7.10 -4.42 -21.28
C ARG A 201 8.01 -4.87 -22.41
N ASN A 202 8.61 -6.05 -22.26
CA ASN A 202 9.32 -6.66 -23.36
C ASN A 202 8.35 -7.23 -24.44
N ASP A 203 8.92 -7.87 -25.46
CA ASP A 203 8.24 -8.48 -26.59
C ASP A 203 7.18 -9.54 -26.22
N VAL A 204 7.28 -10.14 -25.02
CA VAL A 204 6.32 -11.11 -24.49
C VAL A 204 5.45 -10.53 -23.36
N GLY A 205 5.47 -9.21 -23.14
CA GLY A 205 4.60 -8.54 -22.18
C GLY A 205 5.09 -8.54 -20.73
N LEU A 206 6.35 -8.92 -20.47
CA LEU A 206 6.89 -9.09 -19.12
C LEU A 206 7.56 -7.82 -18.58
N LEU A 207 7.44 -7.64 -17.26
CA LEU A 207 8.09 -6.58 -16.48
C LEU A 207 9.05 -7.15 -15.42
N ALA A 208 10.15 -6.43 -15.17
CA ALA A 208 11.04 -6.66 -14.05
C ALA A 208 10.51 -5.96 -12.79
N GLU A 209 11.31 -5.99 -11.74
CA GLU A 209 11.05 -5.30 -10.48
C GLU A 209 11.23 -3.79 -10.60
N GLU A 210 12.33 -3.39 -11.24
CA GLU A 210 12.73 -2.00 -11.37
C GLU A 210 12.93 -1.61 -12.84
N TYR A 211 12.88 -0.31 -13.09
CA TYR A 211 13.24 0.28 -14.37
C TYR A 211 14.30 1.37 -14.17
N GLY A 212 15.41 1.26 -14.90
CA GLY A 212 16.47 2.24 -14.90
C GLY A 212 16.19 3.34 -15.92
N VAL A 213 15.69 4.50 -15.47
CA VAL A 213 15.30 5.62 -16.34
C VAL A 213 16.46 6.08 -17.23
N ALA A 214 17.65 6.33 -16.67
CA ALA A 214 18.79 6.83 -17.43
C ALA A 214 19.35 5.85 -18.47
N ALA A 215 19.19 4.54 -18.23
CA ALA A 215 19.69 3.50 -19.11
C ALA A 215 18.58 2.84 -19.96
N GLU A 216 17.35 3.32 -19.81
CA GLU A 216 16.13 2.82 -20.47
C GLU A 216 16.05 1.29 -20.50
N ARG A 217 16.20 0.65 -19.33
CA ARG A 217 16.22 -0.82 -19.23
C ARG A 217 15.57 -1.35 -17.96
N GLN A 218 15.03 -2.56 -18.09
CA GLN A 218 14.57 -3.40 -17.00
C GLN A 218 15.73 -3.75 -16.04
N LEU A 219 15.48 -3.70 -14.73
CA LEU A 219 16.42 -3.95 -13.63
C LEU A 219 15.85 -4.92 -12.59
N GLY A 220 16.73 -5.59 -11.84
CA GLY A 220 16.33 -6.44 -10.72
C GLY A 220 15.72 -7.78 -11.14
N ASN A 221 14.83 -8.30 -10.30
CA ASN A 221 14.18 -9.59 -10.52
C ASN A 221 13.35 -9.59 -11.83
N PHE A 222 13.43 -10.67 -12.62
CA PHE A 222 12.71 -10.78 -13.90
C PHE A 222 12.26 -12.21 -14.22
N PRO A 223 10.98 -12.42 -14.61
CA PRO A 223 9.86 -11.49 -14.47
C PRO A 223 9.48 -11.31 -12.99
N GLN A 224 9.06 -10.10 -12.59
CA GLN A 224 8.69 -9.84 -11.20
C GLN A 224 7.19 -9.90 -10.98
N ALA A 225 6.74 -10.79 -10.08
CA ALA A 225 5.31 -11.01 -9.83
C ALA A 225 4.60 -9.74 -9.32
N PHE A 226 5.24 -8.94 -8.45
CA PHE A 226 4.62 -7.72 -7.92
C PHE A 226 4.31 -6.69 -9.00
N SER A 227 5.20 -6.49 -9.97
CA SER A 227 4.96 -5.57 -11.08
C SER A 227 3.76 -6.01 -11.92
N HIS A 228 3.59 -7.32 -12.14
CA HIS A 228 2.45 -7.86 -12.87
C HIS A 228 1.15 -7.81 -12.07
N ILE A 229 1.21 -8.01 -10.75
CA ILE A 229 0.05 -7.80 -9.86
C ILE A 229 -0.38 -6.34 -9.88
N GLY A 230 0.57 -5.39 -9.87
CA GLY A 230 0.30 -3.97 -10.07
C GLY A 230 -0.44 -3.72 -11.38
N LEU A 231 0.12 -4.18 -12.50
CA LEU A 231 -0.48 -4.06 -13.82
C LEU A 231 -1.92 -4.59 -13.88
N VAL A 232 -2.16 -5.81 -13.40
CA VAL A 232 -3.49 -6.44 -13.45
C VAL A 232 -4.50 -5.68 -12.60
N ASN A 233 -4.13 -5.27 -11.39
CA ASN A 233 -5.03 -4.51 -10.53
C ASN A 233 -5.39 -3.15 -11.16
N SER A 234 -4.39 -2.40 -11.64
CA SER A 234 -4.65 -1.11 -12.28
C SER A 234 -5.52 -1.25 -13.53
N ALA A 235 -5.35 -2.32 -14.32
CA ALA A 235 -6.19 -2.60 -15.47
C ALA A 235 -7.66 -2.84 -15.09
N VAL A 236 -7.91 -3.62 -14.04
CA VAL A 236 -9.25 -3.90 -13.51
C VAL A 236 -9.90 -2.64 -12.94
N ASP A 237 -9.15 -1.86 -12.16
CA ASP A 237 -9.62 -0.60 -11.56
C ASP A 237 -9.97 0.43 -12.64
N LEU A 238 -9.13 0.57 -13.68
CA LEU A 238 -9.38 1.49 -14.81
C LEU A 238 -10.53 1.06 -15.71
N ALA A 239 -10.80 -0.25 -15.82
CA ALA A 239 -11.94 -0.78 -16.55
C ALA A 239 -13.28 -0.52 -15.83
N GLY A 240 -13.24 -0.10 -14.56
CA GLY A 240 -14.43 0.05 -13.72
C GLY A 240 -14.97 -1.30 -13.22
N GLU A 241 -14.12 -2.34 -13.19
CA GLU A 241 -14.49 -3.70 -12.82
C GLU A 241 -13.97 -4.11 -11.42
N ASP A 242 -13.55 -3.14 -10.58
CA ASP A 242 -13.02 -3.46 -9.23
C ASP A 242 -14.09 -4.15 -8.35
N PRO A 243 -13.93 -5.44 -8.00
CA PRO A 243 -14.85 -6.14 -7.12
C PRO A 243 -14.69 -5.73 -5.64
N ALA A 244 -13.65 -4.96 -5.29
CA ALA A 244 -13.26 -4.67 -3.91
C ALA A 244 -13.72 -3.29 -3.38
N GLY A 245 -14.18 -2.38 -4.25
CA GLY A 245 -14.70 -1.06 -3.87
C GLY A 245 -13.65 0.02 -3.65
#